data_AF-A0A946ZZI6-F1
#
_entry.id   AF-A0A946ZZI6-F1
#
_cell.length_a   1.000
_cell.length_b   1.000
_cell.length_c   1.000
_cell.angle_alpha   90.00
_cell.angle_beta   90.00
_cell.angle_gamma   90.00
#
_symmetry.space_group_name_H-M   'P 1'
#
loop_
_entity.id
_entity.type
_entity.pdbx_description
1 polymer ?
#
loop_
_entity_poly.entity_id
_entity_poly.type
_entity_poly.pdbx_seq_one_letter_code
_entity_poly.pdbx_strand_id
1 'polypeptide(L)'
;INDAMINRKFARQFPVPIILGIEEYLEGPVLNYINEYGYVSIGFESGQHATEEAKINSIAFFWMCLAYSGALTADAIPNFNDYVKELRQSAAHNRNFYEITQRYAIEPRDSFTMEPGFESFESVKKGTFLAKHNGKSVVTSKKGILFMPLYQKQGAEGFFMIRRIPKWVLSLSGVLRKVKADHLLAGLPGVSWKDKSKSQLIVDLRVARYYSKAFFHLLGYRNRTLDSEHILIKNREKVARNDLYKDSPWF
;
A
#
# COMPACT_ATOMS: atom_id res chain seq x y z
N ILE A 1 -3.00 0.48 -0.74
CA ILE A 1 -3.81 1.23 0.26
C ILE A 1 -2.90 1.97 1.23
N ASN A 2 -3.40 3.05 1.85
CA ASN A 2 -2.71 3.64 2.99
C ASN A 2 -2.66 2.70 4.18
N ASP A 3 -1.50 2.63 4.81
CA ASP A 3 -1.25 1.70 5.91
C ASP A 3 -1.83 2.14 7.26
N ALA A 4 -3.11 2.50 7.31
CA ALA A 4 -3.87 2.75 8.54
C ALA A 4 -4.62 1.49 8.98
N MET A 5 -4.84 1.31 10.29
CA MET A 5 -5.53 0.11 10.82
C MET A 5 -6.94 -0.05 10.24
N ILE A 6 -7.66 1.05 10.03
CA ILE A 6 -9.00 1.02 9.46
C ILE A 6 -9.03 0.50 8.02
N ASN A 7 -8.06 0.93 7.19
CA ASN A 7 -7.93 0.46 5.82
C ASN A 7 -7.50 -1.01 5.78
N ARG A 8 -6.62 -1.45 6.69
CA ARG A 8 -6.26 -2.88 6.80
C ARG A 8 -7.47 -3.76 7.11
N LYS A 9 -8.32 -3.33 8.05
CA LYS A 9 -9.54 -4.07 8.46
C LYS A 9 -10.52 -4.20 7.30
N PHE A 10 -10.77 -3.10 6.58
CA PHE A 10 -11.66 -3.08 5.43
C PHE A 10 -11.10 -3.86 4.24
N ALA A 11 -9.84 -3.62 3.86
CA ALA A 11 -9.21 -4.30 2.72
C ALA A 11 -9.13 -5.83 2.91
N ARG A 12 -8.98 -6.31 4.16
CA ARG A 12 -8.93 -7.75 4.47
C ARG A 12 -10.23 -8.50 4.14
N GLN A 13 -11.35 -7.79 4.02
CA GLN A 13 -12.63 -8.38 3.61
C GLN A 13 -12.57 -8.93 2.19
N PHE A 14 -11.77 -8.30 1.32
CA PHE A 14 -11.63 -8.70 -0.07
C PHE A 14 -10.62 -9.86 -0.21
N PRO A 15 -10.90 -10.88 -1.05
CA PRO A 15 -10.07 -12.06 -1.17
C PRO A 15 -8.92 -11.89 -2.20
N VAL A 16 -8.24 -10.74 -2.14
CA VAL A 16 -7.19 -10.34 -3.08
C VAL A 16 -5.90 -9.93 -2.34
N PRO A 17 -4.73 -9.89 -3.00
CA PRO A 17 -3.51 -9.41 -2.35
C PRO A 17 -3.58 -7.92 -2.04
N ILE A 18 -2.93 -7.49 -0.95
CA ILE A 18 -3.01 -6.12 -0.44
C ILE A 18 -1.61 -5.52 -0.37
N ILE A 19 -1.41 -4.40 -1.04
CA ILE A 19 -0.15 -3.63 -0.99
C ILE A 19 -0.33 -2.45 -0.03
N LEU A 20 0.49 -2.42 1.02
CA LEU A 20 0.54 -1.35 2.03
C LEU A 20 1.61 -0.32 1.66
N GLY A 21 1.30 0.96 1.88
CA GLY A 21 2.28 2.04 1.78
C GLY A 21 2.51 2.57 0.36
N ILE A 22 1.73 2.12 -0.63
CA ILE A 22 1.85 2.60 -2.01
C ILE A 22 1.65 4.11 -2.15
N GLU A 23 0.88 4.72 -1.26
CA GLU A 23 0.66 6.17 -1.21
C GLU A 23 1.93 6.99 -0.98
N GLU A 24 2.96 6.41 -0.37
CA GLU A 24 4.24 7.10 -0.14
C GLU A 24 5.05 7.26 -1.44
N TYR A 25 4.66 6.53 -2.48
CA TYR A 25 5.36 6.45 -3.75
C TYR A 25 4.59 7.11 -4.90
N LEU A 26 3.33 7.49 -4.67
CA LEU A 26 2.44 8.09 -5.66
C LEU A 26 2.14 9.54 -5.28
N GLU A 27 2.32 10.46 -6.22
CA GLU A 27 2.02 11.88 -6.03
C GLU A 27 0.60 12.23 -6.50
N GLY A 28 -0.19 12.84 -5.61
CA GLY A 28 -1.54 13.31 -5.95
C GLY A 28 -2.69 12.29 -6.11
N PRO A 29 -2.63 10.99 -5.72
CA PRO A 29 -3.82 10.15 -5.79
C PRO A 29 -4.99 10.71 -4.97
N VAL A 30 -6.20 10.60 -5.50
CA VAL A 30 -7.46 10.87 -4.76
C VAL A 30 -7.52 10.04 -3.47
N LEU A 31 -6.97 8.82 -3.49
CA LEU A 31 -6.79 7.96 -2.32
C LEU A 31 -6.08 8.72 -1.17
N ASN A 32 -5.04 9.48 -1.46
CA ASN A 32 -4.27 10.20 -0.44
C ASN A 32 -5.11 11.32 0.15
N TYR A 33 -5.81 12.07 -0.70
CA TYR A 33 -6.71 13.14 -0.29
C TYR A 33 -7.80 12.61 0.67
N ILE A 34 -8.50 11.53 0.31
CA ILE A 34 -9.55 10.93 1.16
C ILE A 34 -8.99 10.45 2.50
N ASN A 35 -7.82 9.81 2.49
CA ASN A 35 -7.16 9.34 3.72
C ASN A 35 -6.76 10.50 4.65
N GLU A 36 -6.45 11.68 4.12
CA GLU A 36 -6.15 12.85 4.95
C GLU A 36 -7.36 13.37 5.74
N TYR A 37 -8.58 13.14 5.24
CA TYR A 37 -9.82 13.39 5.98
C TYR A 37 -10.22 12.24 6.93
N GLY A 38 -9.49 11.13 6.90
CA GLY A 38 -9.66 10.02 7.84
C GLY A 38 -10.70 8.98 7.44
N TYR A 39 -11.25 9.06 6.23
CA TYR A 39 -12.19 8.06 5.73
C TYR A 39 -11.47 6.80 5.24
N VAL A 40 -12.17 5.67 5.29
CA VAL A 40 -11.71 4.45 4.64
C VAL A 40 -11.54 4.70 3.15
N SER A 41 -10.38 4.32 2.62
CA SER A 41 -10.11 4.48 1.20
C SER A 41 -9.18 3.39 0.71
N ILE A 42 -9.58 2.74 -0.38
CA ILE A 42 -8.84 1.67 -1.03
C ILE A 42 -8.77 1.93 -2.53
N GLY A 43 -7.60 1.68 -3.12
CA GLY A 43 -7.43 1.59 -4.57
C GLY A 43 -7.44 0.12 -4.96
N PHE A 44 -8.22 -0.21 -5.99
CA PHE A 44 -8.34 -1.56 -6.52
C PHE A 44 -7.92 -1.58 -7.98
N GLU A 45 -6.94 -2.44 -8.29
CA GLU A 45 -6.51 -2.69 -9.66
C GLU A 45 -7.24 -3.93 -10.16
N SER A 46 -8.23 -3.72 -11.02
CA SER A 46 -9.13 -4.79 -11.48
C SER A 46 -8.55 -5.67 -12.60
N GLY A 47 -7.46 -5.25 -13.22
CA GLY A 47 -6.85 -5.88 -14.40
C GLY A 47 -6.60 -4.86 -15.51
N GLN A 48 -5.98 -5.31 -16.60
CA GLN A 48 -5.60 -4.43 -17.72
C GLN A 48 -6.81 -3.69 -18.31
N HIS A 49 -6.62 -2.43 -18.70
CA HIS A 49 -7.69 -1.62 -19.27
C HIS A 49 -8.39 -2.30 -20.46
N ALA A 50 -9.72 -2.21 -20.46
CA ALA A 50 -10.61 -2.74 -21.49
C ALA A 50 -10.62 -4.28 -21.65
N THR A 51 -10.05 -5.05 -20.71
CA THR A 51 -10.24 -6.50 -20.70
C THR A 51 -11.56 -6.89 -20.05
N GLU A 52 -12.13 -8.02 -20.47
CA GLU A 52 -13.35 -8.55 -19.85
C GLU A 52 -13.12 -8.93 -18.38
N GLU A 53 -11.93 -9.45 -18.05
CA GLU A 53 -11.52 -9.72 -16.67
C GLU A 53 -11.60 -8.45 -15.81
N ALA A 54 -11.06 -7.32 -16.30
CA ALA A 54 -11.09 -6.06 -15.56
C ALA A 54 -12.52 -5.58 -15.27
N LYS A 55 -13.44 -5.79 -16.22
CA LYS A 55 -14.86 -5.48 -16.05
C LYS A 55 -15.50 -6.40 -15.01
N ILE A 56 -15.30 -7.71 -15.11
CA ILE A 56 -15.86 -8.70 -14.18
C ILE A 56 -15.36 -8.43 -12.75
N ASN A 57 -14.05 -8.27 -12.58
CA ASN A 57 -13.42 -7.96 -11.29
C ASN A 57 -13.93 -6.63 -10.70
N SER A 58 -14.10 -5.60 -11.53
CA SER A 58 -14.64 -4.31 -11.08
C SER A 58 -16.07 -4.44 -10.56
N ILE A 59 -16.92 -5.20 -11.26
CA ILE A 59 -18.32 -5.43 -10.86
C ILE A 59 -18.36 -6.21 -9.54
N ALA A 60 -17.59 -7.30 -9.44
CA ALA A 60 -17.50 -8.11 -8.22
C ALA A 60 -17.04 -7.26 -7.02
N PHE A 61 -15.98 -6.47 -7.21
CA PHE A 61 -15.45 -5.58 -6.18
C PHE A 61 -16.45 -4.49 -5.78
N PHE A 62 -17.18 -3.89 -6.73
CA PHE A 62 -18.21 -2.90 -6.47
C PHE A 62 -19.34 -3.44 -5.58
N TRP A 63 -19.89 -4.62 -5.93
CA TRP A 63 -20.93 -5.25 -5.12
C TRP A 63 -20.44 -5.60 -3.71
N MET A 64 -19.21 -6.10 -3.58
CA MET A 64 -18.60 -6.37 -2.28
C MET A 64 -18.39 -5.07 -1.47
N CYS A 65 -18.05 -3.96 -2.11
CA CYS A 65 -17.98 -2.66 -1.44
C CYS A 65 -19.34 -2.22 -0.89
N LEU A 66 -20.43 -2.36 -1.66
CA LEU A 66 -21.78 -2.05 -1.18
C LEU A 66 -22.20 -2.91 0.02
N ALA A 67 -21.89 -4.21 -0.02
CA ALA A 67 -22.15 -5.10 1.10
C ALA A 67 -21.35 -4.70 2.36
N TYR A 68 -20.03 -4.56 2.23
CA TYR A 68 -19.17 -4.31 3.39
C TYR A 68 -19.26 -2.89 3.92
N SER A 69 -19.65 -1.91 3.10
CA SER A 69 -19.98 -0.56 3.59
C SER A 69 -21.31 -0.50 4.34
N GLY A 70 -22.13 -1.57 4.27
CA GLY A 70 -23.48 -1.59 4.85
C GLY A 70 -24.52 -0.86 4.02
N ALA A 71 -24.19 -0.42 2.80
CA ALA A 71 -25.15 0.19 1.88
C ALA A 71 -26.22 -0.82 1.43
N LEU A 72 -25.83 -2.10 1.33
CA LEU A 72 -26.71 -3.24 1.09
C LEU A 72 -26.33 -4.39 2.03
N THR A 73 -27.28 -5.28 2.33
CA THR A 73 -26.94 -6.57 2.95
C THR A 73 -26.44 -7.55 1.89
N ALA A 74 -25.63 -8.54 2.28
CA ALA A 74 -25.14 -9.56 1.35
C ALA A 74 -26.28 -10.35 0.69
N ASP A 75 -27.35 -10.64 1.45
CA ASP A 75 -28.52 -11.38 0.95
C ASP A 75 -29.35 -10.60 -0.08
N ALA A 76 -29.24 -9.27 -0.07
CA ALA A 76 -29.90 -8.40 -1.06
C ALA A 76 -29.14 -8.34 -2.40
N ILE A 77 -27.93 -8.89 -2.46
CA ILE A 77 -27.10 -8.89 -3.68
C ILE A 77 -27.19 -10.28 -4.33
N PRO A 78 -27.80 -10.39 -5.52
CA PRO A 78 -27.85 -11.65 -6.24
C PRO A 78 -26.45 -12.20 -6.48
N ASN A 79 -26.27 -13.51 -6.28
CA ASN A 79 -25.01 -14.21 -6.53
C ASN A 79 -23.79 -13.62 -5.78
N PHE A 80 -23.99 -13.04 -4.59
CA PHE A 80 -22.92 -12.43 -3.81
C PHE A 80 -21.69 -13.34 -3.62
N ASN A 81 -21.93 -14.63 -3.34
CA ASN A 81 -20.86 -15.62 -3.16
C ASN A 81 -20.05 -15.87 -4.44
N ASP A 82 -20.65 -15.68 -5.62
CA ASP A 82 -19.94 -15.82 -6.89
C ASP A 82 -18.96 -14.67 -7.10
N TYR A 83 -19.33 -13.43 -6.72
CA TYR A 83 -18.39 -12.30 -6.72
C TYR A 83 -17.19 -12.53 -5.80
N VAL A 84 -17.43 -13.11 -4.62
CA VAL A 84 -16.34 -13.46 -3.69
C VAL A 84 -15.43 -14.55 -4.29
N LYS A 85 -16.01 -15.54 -4.98
CA LYS A 85 -15.27 -16.62 -5.63
C LYS A 85 -14.46 -16.10 -6.82
N GLU A 86 -15.05 -15.24 -7.64
CA GLU A 86 -14.42 -14.60 -8.79
C GLU A 86 -13.12 -13.88 -8.39
N LEU A 87 -13.21 -12.93 -7.45
CA LEU A 87 -12.03 -12.18 -7.00
C LEU A 87 -10.97 -13.10 -6.36
N ARG A 88 -11.40 -14.17 -5.68
CA ARG A 88 -10.48 -15.15 -5.09
C ARG A 88 -9.73 -15.94 -6.17
N GLN A 89 -10.40 -16.28 -7.27
CA GLN A 89 -9.84 -17.02 -8.39
C GLN A 89 -8.90 -16.14 -9.22
N SER A 90 -9.32 -14.92 -9.58
CA SER A 90 -8.45 -13.96 -10.28
C SER A 90 -7.19 -13.63 -9.45
N ALA A 91 -7.29 -13.61 -8.12
CA ALA A 91 -6.14 -13.47 -7.24
C ALA A 91 -5.29 -14.75 -7.04
N ALA A 92 -5.58 -15.86 -7.70
CA ALA A 92 -4.94 -17.16 -7.48
C ALA A 92 -4.89 -17.56 -5.99
N HIS A 93 -5.98 -17.28 -5.25
CA HIS A 93 -6.10 -17.46 -3.80
C HIS A 93 -5.08 -16.67 -2.94
N ASN A 94 -4.34 -15.74 -3.55
CA ASN A 94 -3.42 -14.87 -2.84
C ASN A 94 -4.18 -13.80 -2.05
N ARG A 95 -4.05 -13.83 -0.73
CA ARG A 95 -4.68 -12.85 0.19
C ARG A 95 -3.66 -12.21 1.13
N ASN A 96 -2.40 -12.19 0.69
CA ASN A 96 -1.31 -11.75 1.53
C ASN A 96 -1.19 -10.24 1.53
N PHE A 97 -0.63 -9.72 2.63
CA PHE A 97 -0.18 -8.34 2.70
C PHE A 97 1.26 -8.25 2.20
N TYR A 98 1.53 -7.18 1.47
CA TYR A 98 2.83 -6.86 0.91
C TYR A 98 3.21 -5.43 1.26
N GLU A 99 4.50 -5.19 1.43
CA GLU A 99 5.09 -3.86 1.49
C GLU A 99 5.91 -3.61 0.22
N ILE A 100 6.03 -2.35 -0.17
CA ILE A 100 6.95 -1.93 -1.22
C ILE A 100 8.35 -1.79 -0.62
N THR A 101 9.31 -2.44 -1.26
CA THR A 101 10.73 -2.39 -0.88
C THR A 101 11.58 -1.55 -1.83
N GLN A 102 11.10 -1.37 -3.07
CA GLN A 102 11.75 -0.54 -4.09
C GLN A 102 10.69 -0.07 -5.09
N ARG A 103 10.79 1.19 -5.51
CA ARG A 103 10.12 1.74 -6.70
C ARG A 103 11.16 1.90 -7.79
N TYR A 104 10.87 1.43 -9.00
CA TYR A 104 11.63 1.74 -10.20
C TYR A 104 10.90 2.84 -10.96
N ALA A 105 11.41 4.07 -10.86
CA ALA A 105 10.80 5.24 -11.50
C ALA A 105 11.27 5.39 -12.96
N ILE A 106 10.44 6.01 -13.77
CA ILE A 106 10.67 6.33 -15.18
C ILE A 106 10.31 7.81 -15.38
N GLU A 107 11.12 8.54 -16.14
CA GLU A 107 10.85 9.92 -16.54
C GLU A 107 10.06 9.98 -17.85
N PRO A 108 9.28 11.04 -18.12
CA PRO A 108 8.46 11.14 -19.34
C PRO A 108 9.21 11.01 -20.67
N ARG A 109 10.53 11.19 -20.67
CA ARG A 109 11.39 11.09 -21.87
C ARG A 109 12.16 9.77 -21.96
N ASP A 110 12.03 8.91 -20.97
CA ASP A 110 12.73 7.64 -20.95
C ASP A 110 12.09 6.63 -21.92
N SER A 111 12.93 5.88 -22.61
CA SER A 111 12.53 4.70 -23.36
C SER A 111 12.61 3.49 -22.42
N PHE A 112 11.45 3.06 -21.92
CA PHE A 112 11.34 1.93 -21.01
C PHE A 112 10.43 0.84 -21.57
N THR A 113 10.93 -0.40 -21.58
CA THR A 113 10.16 -1.58 -21.99
C THR A 113 10.45 -2.72 -21.04
N MET A 114 9.43 -3.23 -20.36
CA MET A 114 9.52 -4.48 -19.61
C MET A 114 9.80 -5.65 -20.55
N GLU A 115 10.59 -6.61 -20.09
CA GLU A 115 10.70 -7.91 -20.74
C GLU A 115 9.34 -8.61 -20.66
N PRO A 116 8.83 -9.19 -21.76
CA PRO A 116 7.55 -9.89 -21.75
C PRO A 116 7.57 -11.15 -20.88
N GLY A 117 6.39 -11.55 -20.42
CA GLY A 117 6.20 -12.82 -19.71
C GLY A 117 6.23 -12.72 -18.18
N PHE A 118 6.48 -11.54 -17.62
CA PHE A 118 6.33 -11.33 -16.18
C PHE A 118 4.87 -11.13 -15.78
N GLU A 119 4.52 -11.62 -14.61
CA GLU A 119 3.21 -11.38 -13.98
C GLU A 119 3.35 -10.58 -12.67
N SER A 120 2.30 -9.84 -12.32
CA SER A 120 2.23 -9.19 -11.01
C SER A 120 2.20 -10.25 -9.89
N PHE A 121 2.91 -10.00 -8.80
CA PHE A 121 3.14 -10.91 -7.68
C PHE A 121 4.05 -12.12 -7.96
N GLU A 122 4.74 -12.15 -9.10
CA GLU A 122 5.73 -13.18 -9.43
C GLU A 122 7.03 -13.02 -8.62
N SER A 123 7.61 -14.14 -8.18
CA SER A 123 8.91 -14.14 -7.49
C SER A 123 10.07 -14.15 -8.49
N VAL A 124 10.93 -13.14 -8.42
CA VAL A 124 12.13 -13.01 -9.27
C VAL A 124 13.41 -13.25 -8.47
N LYS A 125 14.37 -13.95 -9.07
CA LYS A 125 15.68 -14.23 -8.46
C LYS A 125 16.60 -13.01 -8.60
N LYS A 126 17.74 -13.01 -7.92
CA LYS A 126 18.81 -12.01 -8.13
C LYS A 126 19.42 -12.22 -9.53
N GLY A 127 19.71 -11.14 -10.24
CA GLY A 127 20.30 -11.15 -11.57
C GLY A 127 19.31 -11.38 -12.72
N THR A 128 18.00 -11.47 -12.43
CA THR A 128 16.96 -11.58 -13.46
C THR A 128 16.88 -10.28 -14.26
N PHE A 129 16.89 -10.41 -15.59
CA PHE A 129 16.64 -9.30 -16.51
C PHE A 129 15.14 -8.97 -16.50
N LEU A 130 14.80 -7.72 -16.20
CA LEU A 130 13.41 -7.27 -16.05
C LEU A 130 12.95 -6.37 -17.19
N ALA A 131 13.84 -5.51 -17.67
CA ALA A 131 13.47 -4.46 -18.61
C ALA A 131 14.68 -3.89 -19.33
N LYS A 132 14.41 -3.17 -20.41
CA LYS A 132 15.36 -2.26 -21.07
C LYS A 132 14.95 -0.82 -20.77
N HIS A 133 15.89 -0.03 -20.27
CA HIS A 133 15.70 1.38 -19.93
C HIS A 133 16.79 2.22 -20.61
N ASN A 134 16.42 3.06 -21.58
CA ASN A 134 17.34 3.91 -22.35
C ASN A 134 18.52 3.12 -22.95
N GLY A 135 18.21 1.94 -23.49
CA GLY A 135 19.22 1.03 -24.06
C GLY A 135 19.94 0.15 -23.04
N LYS A 136 19.85 0.44 -21.73
CA LYS A 136 20.54 -0.31 -20.66
C LYS A 136 19.66 -1.40 -20.06
N SER A 137 20.29 -2.49 -19.66
CA SER A 137 19.63 -3.61 -19.00
C SER A 137 19.29 -3.29 -17.56
N VAL A 138 18.04 -3.52 -17.18
CA VAL A 138 17.57 -3.46 -15.79
C VAL A 138 17.53 -4.87 -15.23
N VAL A 139 18.36 -5.13 -14.20
CA VAL A 139 18.47 -6.43 -13.55
C VAL A 139 18.17 -6.34 -12.06
N THR A 140 17.63 -7.41 -11.48
CA THR A 140 17.36 -7.47 -10.05
C THR A 140 18.65 -7.53 -9.22
N SER A 141 18.80 -6.61 -8.26
CA SER A 141 19.94 -6.61 -7.34
C SER A 141 19.85 -7.68 -6.24
N LYS A 142 18.62 -8.14 -5.94
CA LYS A 142 18.28 -9.13 -4.91
C LYS A 142 17.03 -9.91 -5.31
N LYS A 143 16.79 -11.04 -4.65
CA LYS A 143 15.51 -11.75 -4.74
C LYS A 143 14.37 -10.83 -4.26
N GLY A 144 13.25 -10.85 -4.96
CA GLY A 144 12.05 -10.11 -4.55
C GLY A 144 10.82 -10.60 -5.29
N ILE A 145 9.71 -9.89 -5.10
CA ILE A 145 8.46 -10.15 -5.80
C ILE A 145 8.17 -8.92 -6.65
N LEU A 146 7.81 -9.12 -7.92
CA LEU A 146 7.50 -8.05 -8.84
C LEU A 146 6.05 -7.59 -8.65
N PHE A 147 5.82 -6.29 -8.73
CA PHE A 147 4.48 -5.72 -8.86
C PHE A 147 4.49 -4.68 -9.97
N MET A 148 3.61 -4.86 -10.95
CA MET A 148 3.57 -4.06 -12.16
C MET A 148 2.24 -3.31 -12.21
N PRO A 149 2.25 -1.97 -12.02
CA PRO A 149 1.03 -1.19 -12.08
C PRO A 149 0.50 -1.17 -13.52
N LEU A 150 -0.82 -1.14 -13.67
CA LEU A 150 -1.49 -1.22 -14.99
C LEU A 150 -1.20 -0.01 -15.91
N TYR A 151 -0.77 1.11 -15.33
CA TYR A 151 -0.54 2.39 -16.03
C TYR A 151 0.90 2.60 -16.50
N GLN A 152 1.76 1.56 -16.57
CA GLN A 152 3.19 1.70 -16.92
C GLN A 152 3.50 2.60 -18.13
N LYS A 153 2.64 2.62 -19.17
CA LYS A 153 2.84 3.45 -20.37
C LYS A 153 2.50 4.94 -20.18
N GLN A 154 1.77 5.27 -19.12
CA GLN A 154 1.27 6.63 -18.84
C GLN A 154 1.74 7.17 -17.48
N GLY A 155 2.24 6.29 -16.60
CA GLY A 155 2.74 6.62 -15.27
C GLY A 155 4.24 6.86 -15.21
N ALA A 156 4.72 7.26 -14.03
CA ALA A 156 6.13 7.49 -13.75
C ALA A 156 6.79 6.24 -13.13
N GLU A 157 6.11 5.09 -13.17
CA GLU A 157 6.47 3.87 -12.48
C GLU A 157 6.61 2.72 -13.46
N GLY A 158 7.83 2.18 -13.59
CA GLY A 158 8.08 0.98 -14.35
C GLY A 158 7.60 -0.26 -13.61
N PHE A 159 8.10 -0.47 -12.40
CA PHE A 159 7.65 -1.56 -11.55
C PHE A 159 8.00 -1.27 -10.10
N PHE A 160 7.45 -2.09 -9.21
CA PHE A 160 7.81 -2.14 -7.81
C PHE A 160 8.38 -3.50 -7.45
N MET A 161 9.33 -3.50 -6.52
CA MET A 161 9.70 -4.71 -5.80
C MET A 161 8.95 -4.74 -4.48
N ILE A 162 8.18 -5.78 -4.26
CA ILE A 162 7.41 -5.98 -3.04
C ILE A 162 7.94 -7.16 -2.22
N ARG A 163 7.58 -7.18 -0.94
CA ARG A 163 7.88 -8.27 -0.01
C ARG A 163 6.63 -8.61 0.78
N ARG A 164 6.38 -9.92 0.93
CA ARG A 164 5.28 -10.40 1.78
C ARG A 164 5.54 -10.02 3.24
N ILE A 165 4.54 -9.43 3.88
CA ILE A 165 4.57 -9.11 5.31
C ILE A 165 4.06 -10.33 6.08
N PRO A 166 4.85 -10.90 7.00
CA PRO A 166 4.38 -11.99 7.84
C PRO A 166 3.18 -11.58 8.72
N LYS A 167 2.24 -12.50 8.94
CA LYS A 167 1.05 -12.24 9.77
C LYS A 167 1.39 -11.80 11.21
N TRP A 168 2.48 -12.34 11.77
CA TRP A 168 2.94 -11.96 13.11
C TRP A 168 3.44 -10.50 13.15
N VAL A 169 4.09 -10.01 12.07
CA VAL A 169 4.51 -8.60 11.96
C VAL A 169 3.30 -7.69 11.90
N LEU A 170 2.26 -8.05 11.14
CA LEU A 170 1.00 -7.29 11.11
C LEU A 170 0.33 -7.23 12.48
N SER A 171 0.34 -8.35 13.21
CA SER A 171 -0.27 -8.45 14.54
C SER A 171 0.51 -7.61 15.56
N LEU A 172 1.84 -7.72 15.56
CA LEU A 172 2.73 -6.90 16.38
C LEU A 172 2.55 -5.41 16.07
N SER A 173 2.52 -5.04 14.79
CA SER A 173 2.23 -3.68 14.33
C SER A 173 0.89 -3.17 14.89
N GLY A 174 -0.16 -4.00 14.81
CA GLY A 174 -1.48 -3.66 15.34
C GLY A 174 -1.49 -3.45 16.87
N VAL A 175 -0.70 -4.21 17.62
CA VAL A 175 -0.55 -4.03 19.08
C VAL A 175 0.22 -2.73 19.38
N LEU A 176 1.36 -2.52 18.73
CA LEU A 176 2.21 -1.36 18.97
C LEU A 176 1.51 -0.04 18.63
N ARG A 177 0.67 -0.02 17.60
CA ARG A 177 -0.12 1.17 17.19
C ARG A 177 -1.19 1.60 18.21
N LYS A 178 -1.58 0.72 19.13
CA LYS A 178 -2.48 1.11 20.24
C LYS A 178 -1.76 1.98 21.25
N VAL A 179 -0.44 1.87 21.34
CA VAL A 179 0.38 2.74 22.17
C VAL A 179 0.51 4.08 21.43
N LYS A 180 0.01 5.17 22.03
CA LYS A 180 0.18 6.54 21.51
C LYS A 180 1.64 6.98 21.67
N ALA A 181 2.52 6.33 20.92
CA ALA A 181 3.96 6.40 21.07
C ALA A 181 4.56 7.70 20.53
N ASP A 182 3.75 8.67 20.05
CA ASP A 182 4.28 9.89 19.45
C ASP A 182 5.19 10.65 20.45
N HIS A 183 4.81 10.65 21.73
CA HIS A 183 5.61 11.24 22.80
C HIS A 183 6.89 10.45 23.14
N LEU A 184 6.85 9.12 23.04
CA LEU A 184 8.02 8.27 23.24
C LEU A 184 9.02 8.44 22.10
N LEU A 185 8.52 8.51 20.86
CA LEU A 185 9.34 8.74 19.68
C LEU A 185 10.01 10.11 19.71
N ALA A 186 9.30 11.16 20.15
CA ALA A 186 9.89 12.49 20.32
C ALA A 186 11.01 12.56 21.38
N GLY A 187 11.14 11.54 22.22
CA GLY A 187 12.25 11.40 23.18
C GLY A 187 13.46 10.66 22.62
N LEU A 188 13.36 10.08 21.40
CA LEU A 188 14.47 9.40 20.77
C LEU A 188 15.50 10.41 20.24
N PRO A 189 16.81 10.11 20.34
CA PRO A 189 17.85 10.92 19.74
C PRO A 189 17.59 11.20 18.25
N GLY A 190 17.62 12.48 17.86
CA GLY A 190 17.39 12.91 16.49
C GLY A 190 15.93 12.98 16.07
N VAL A 191 14.96 12.77 16.98
CA VAL A 191 13.53 12.91 16.67
C VAL A 191 12.96 14.09 17.44
N SER A 192 12.25 14.99 16.75
CA SER A 192 11.66 16.18 17.38
C SER A 192 10.32 16.55 16.74
N TRP A 193 9.51 17.34 17.45
CA TRP A 193 8.25 17.86 16.92
C TRP A 193 8.53 18.97 15.90
N LYS A 194 7.91 18.87 14.72
CA LYS A 194 7.99 19.92 13.70
C LYS A 194 7.23 21.19 14.08
N ASP A 195 6.08 21.00 14.73
CA ASP A 195 5.14 22.08 15.01
C ASP A 195 4.60 22.01 16.45
N LYS A 196 4.08 23.15 16.94
CA LYS A 196 3.44 23.23 18.26
C LYS A 196 2.17 22.38 18.36
N SER A 197 1.54 22.07 17.22
CA SER A 197 0.34 21.21 17.15
C SER A 197 0.64 19.73 17.43
N LYS A 198 1.93 19.37 17.53
CA LYS A 198 2.42 18.00 17.76
C LYS A 198 1.74 17.02 16.80
N SER A 199 1.67 17.41 15.52
CA SER A 199 1.02 16.63 14.47
C SER A 199 2.01 15.84 13.62
N GLN A 200 3.26 16.29 13.58
CA GLN A 200 4.34 15.75 12.75
C GLN A 200 5.65 15.74 13.53
N LEU A 201 6.45 14.70 13.34
CA LEU A 201 7.81 14.59 13.87
C LEU A 201 8.81 14.71 12.71
N ILE A 202 9.95 15.34 12.97
CA ILE A 202 11.13 15.34 12.08
C ILE A 202 12.17 14.41 12.67
N VAL A 203 12.75 13.57 11.82
CA VAL A 203 13.84 12.65 12.14
C VAL A 203 15.10 13.12 11.41
N ASP A 204 16.14 13.47 12.16
CA ASP A 204 17.49 13.77 11.65
C ASP A 204 18.26 12.46 11.46
N LEU A 205 18.50 12.12 10.20
CA LEU A 205 19.14 10.88 9.76
C LEU A 205 20.61 10.76 10.20
N ARG A 206 21.29 11.86 10.54
CA ARG A 206 22.68 11.82 11.02
C ARG A 206 22.77 11.17 12.39
N VAL A 207 21.79 11.47 13.24
CA VAL A 207 21.67 10.92 14.61
C VAL A 207 20.90 9.60 14.58
N ALA A 208 19.80 9.55 13.84
CA ALA A 208 18.85 8.45 13.77
C ALA A 208 19.20 7.39 12.70
N ARG A 209 20.45 7.31 12.22
CA ARG A 209 20.83 6.43 11.10
C ARG A 209 20.43 4.95 11.24
N TYR A 210 20.26 4.48 12.48
CA TYR A 210 19.84 3.11 12.79
C TYR A 210 18.32 2.92 12.84
N TYR A 211 17.53 4.00 12.90
CA TYR A 211 16.08 3.93 12.80
C TYR A 211 15.69 3.69 11.35
N SER A 212 15.39 2.44 11.04
CA SER A 212 14.94 2.07 9.70
C SER A 212 13.52 2.60 9.44
N LYS A 213 13.22 2.92 8.17
CA LYS A 213 11.84 3.22 7.73
C LYS A 213 10.84 2.16 8.17
N ALA A 214 11.27 0.89 8.17
CA ALA A 214 10.48 -0.25 8.63
C ALA A 214 10.05 -0.15 10.10
N PHE A 215 10.89 0.42 10.98
CA PHE A 215 10.54 0.66 12.38
C PHE A 215 9.37 1.64 12.51
N PHE A 216 9.44 2.78 11.83
CA PHE A 216 8.35 3.77 11.84
C PHE A 216 7.06 3.23 11.19
N HIS A 217 7.18 2.45 10.11
CA HIS A 217 6.02 1.82 9.47
C HIS A 217 5.34 0.81 10.40
N LEU A 218 6.12 0.04 11.17
CA LEU A 218 5.59 -0.89 12.17
C LEU A 218 4.69 -0.16 13.18
N LEU A 219 5.11 1.03 13.62
CA LEU A 219 4.39 1.88 14.56
C LEU A 219 3.27 2.72 13.93
N GLY A 220 3.03 2.62 12.62
CA GLY A 220 1.93 3.33 11.94
C GLY A 220 2.25 4.73 11.44
N TYR A 221 3.53 5.08 11.36
CA TYR A 221 3.97 6.36 10.84
C TYR A 221 4.26 6.23 9.34
N ARG A 222 3.78 7.22 8.59
CA ARG A 222 4.16 7.43 7.19
C ARG A 222 5.39 8.31 7.13
N ASN A 223 6.29 8.02 6.20
CA ASN A 223 7.52 8.78 6.02
C ASN A 223 7.42 9.63 4.74
N ARG A 224 7.88 10.88 4.82
CA ARG A 224 8.10 11.74 3.66
C ARG A 224 9.50 12.35 3.77
N THR A 225 10.37 12.05 2.82
CA THR A 225 11.71 12.66 2.76
C THR A 225 11.55 14.16 2.52
N LEU A 226 12.20 14.98 3.34
CA LEU A 226 12.24 16.44 3.13
C LEU A 226 13.49 16.81 2.33
N ASP A 227 14.63 16.26 2.73
CA ASP A 227 15.95 16.45 2.12
C ASP A 227 16.84 15.23 2.40
N SER A 228 18.15 15.33 2.11
CA SER A 228 19.12 14.25 2.31
C SER A 228 19.34 13.86 3.78
N GLU A 229 19.00 14.74 4.72
CA GLU A 229 19.30 14.60 6.16
C GLU A 229 18.03 14.45 7.02
N HIS A 230 16.85 14.81 6.51
CA HIS A 230 15.62 14.86 7.30
C HIS A 230 14.46 14.06 6.69
N ILE A 231 13.78 13.31 7.55
CA ILE A 231 12.51 12.64 7.24
C ILE A 231 11.41 13.22 8.10
N LEU A 232 10.30 13.58 7.47
CA LEU A 232 9.05 13.91 8.14
C LEU A 232 8.24 12.64 8.38
N ILE A 233 7.83 12.39 9.61
CA ILE A 233 6.97 11.27 9.96
C ILE A 233 5.63 11.75 10.52
N LYS A 234 4.53 11.14 10.07
CA LYS A 234 3.16 11.46 10.50
C LYS A 234 2.40 10.19 10.87
N ASN A 235 1.75 10.18 12.02
CA ASN A 235 0.94 9.05 12.47
C ASN A 235 -0.33 8.95 11.62
N ARG A 236 -0.51 7.81 10.93
CA ARG A 236 -1.69 7.56 10.07
C ARG A 236 -2.97 7.37 10.88
N GLU A 237 -2.87 6.90 12.12
CA GLU A 237 -4.03 6.57 12.95
C GLU A 237 -4.68 7.82 13.55
N LYS A 238 -3.94 8.94 13.69
CA LYS A 238 -4.43 10.17 14.32
C LYS A 238 -5.60 10.83 13.58
N VAL A 239 -5.63 10.70 12.25
CA VAL A 239 -6.69 11.28 11.42
C VAL A 239 -7.85 10.31 11.17
N ALA A 240 -7.67 9.01 11.42
CA ALA A 240 -8.65 7.99 11.08
C ALA A 240 -9.96 8.17 11.87
N ARG A 241 -11.09 8.25 11.15
CA ARG A 241 -12.43 8.43 11.71
C ARG A 241 -13.04 7.10 12.17
N ASN A 242 -12.33 6.39 13.05
CA ASN A 242 -12.73 5.07 13.53
C ASN A 242 -14.16 5.01 14.08
N ASP A 243 -14.62 6.08 14.73
CA ASP A 243 -15.96 6.14 15.34
C ASP A 243 -17.10 6.01 14.31
N LEU A 244 -16.88 6.40 13.05
CA LEU A 244 -17.88 6.26 11.98
C LEU A 244 -18.14 4.80 11.58
N TYR A 245 -17.20 3.91 11.91
CA TYR A 245 -17.20 2.52 11.42
C TYR A 245 -17.24 1.50 12.54
N LYS A 246 -17.31 1.93 13.81
CA LYS A 246 -17.29 1.05 14.99
C LYS A 246 -18.40 -0.02 14.99
N ASP A 247 -19.53 0.29 14.37
CA ASP A 247 -20.70 -0.58 14.27
C ASP A 247 -20.74 -1.35 12.94
N SER A 248 -19.75 -1.16 12.07
CA SER A 248 -19.65 -1.90 10.81
C SER A 248 -19.16 -3.33 11.05
N PRO A 249 -19.68 -4.35 10.33
CA PRO A 249 -19.34 -5.76 10.56
C PRO A 249 -17.85 -6.12 10.44
N TRP A 250 -17.06 -5.30 9.76
CA TRP A 250 -15.65 -5.56 9.46
C TRP A 250 -14.66 -4.84 10.39
N PHE A 251 -15.16 -3.95 11.27
CA PHE A 251 -14.31 -3.10 12.10
C PHE A 251 -13.77 -3.85 13.33
#